data_AF-A0A6I4UIM4-F1
#
_entry.id   AF-A0A6I4UIM4-F1
#
_cell.length_a   1.000
_cell.length_b   1.000
_cell.length_c   1.000
_cell.angle_alpha   90.00
_cell.angle_beta   90.00
_cell.angle_gamma   90.00
#
_symmetry.space_group_name_H-M   'P 1'
#
loop_
_entity.id
_entity.type
_entity.pdbx_description
1 polymer ?
#
loop_
_entity_poly.entity_id
_entity_poly.type
_entity_poly.pdbx_seq_one_letter_code
_entity_poly.pdbx_strand_id
1 'polypeptide(L)'
;MSTQEAKAGKHPRILLVVGGGIAAYKACELVRLIRKGGGDVTCVVTKGGQQFVTPMSLAALSENQVYTNLFDLKNEAEMGHIQLSREADLVVVCPATADLLAKMATGIADDLATTLILATDKPVMAVPAMNVRMWEHGATQRNIALLKAAGVNVLNPEEGPMACGEFGYGRLPEPEAIWRAIAGHFGILVPEPQLLEPPARRLAPPTFEVEALEPEEEDDGSAAMPAGGLGGFFSRIIPRSTAKRTHDEIEAEYEDLPDPEAEELLPPEEEPAPEFAPDFDGPLLARKGKANSAPPVDFGAINHEVDERKAPPESEFLAPEVPEEVEADLGAVTEGADFGIAASHRPLVGRHVLVTAGPTWEAIDPVRYIANRSSGKQGFAIAAAVAALGARVTLVAGPVALKTPAGVRRVDVESARDMAEAVRRALPADVAVMVAAVADWRPKEYRGEKIKKRGDAPPALMLTENPDILTNVAGGTRRPALVIGFAAETDNVLENAKAKRKRKSADWIVANDVSGDVMGGDRNRVTIVSGDGIEVLDEMPKSAVAMALAERIAAVFRVEAAE
;
A
#
# COMPACT_ATOMS: atom_id res chain seq x y z
N MET A 1 -59.30 1.20 -26.29
CA MET A 1 -58.52 -0.04 -26.12
C MET A 1 -57.47 -0.05 -27.22
N SER A 2 -56.17 -0.12 -26.99
CA SER A 2 -55.40 -0.26 -25.76
C SER A 2 -54.06 0.46 -25.93
N THR A 3 -53.62 1.04 -24.83
CA THR A 3 -52.42 1.83 -24.61
C THR A 3 -51.15 1.02 -24.88
N GLN A 4 -50.63 1.00 -26.10
CA GLN A 4 -49.35 0.33 -26.37
C GLN A 4 -48.55 0.89 -27.56
N GLU A 5 -48.72 2.17 -27.89
CA GLU A 5 -47.79 2.89 -28.76
C GLU A 5 -47.31 4.18 -28.08
N ALA A 6 -45.99 4.40 -28.14
CA ALA A 6 -45.20 5.51 -27.60
C ALA A 6 -44.73 5.44 -26.13
N LYS A 7 -43.79 4.53 -25.84
CA LYS A 7 -42.60 4.90 -25.04
C LYS A 7 -41.36 4.71 -25.92
N ALA A 8 -40.90 5.79 -26.55
CA ALA A 8 -39.57 5.86 -27.16
C ALA A 8 -38.54 5.47 -26.07
N GLY A 9 -37.90 4.30 -26.23
CA GLY A 9 -37.25 3.57 -25.15
C GLY A 9 -36.00 4.28 -24.64
N LYS A 10 -36.05 4.75 -23.39
CA LYS A 10 -34.91 5.33 -22.67
C LYS A 10 -33.79 4.28 -22.56
N HIS A 11 -32.60 4.59 -23.08
CA HIS A 11 -31.41 3.76 -22.88
C HIS A 11 -31.14 3.63 -21.37
N PRO A 12 -31.06 2.41 -20.79
CA PRO A 12 -30.89 2.25 -19.36
C PRO A 12 -29.50 2.75 -18.95
N ARG A 13 -29.45 3.70 -18.02
CA ARG A 13 -28.19 4.20 -17.45
C ARG A 13 -27.85 3.41 -16.20
N ILE A 14 -26.75 2.68 -16.25
CA ILE A 14 -26.32 1.78 -15.19
C ILE A 14 -25.06 2.33 -14.54
N LEU A 15 -25.12 2.51 -13.22
CA LEU A 15 -23.94 2.83 -12.42
C LEU A 15 -23.36 1.53 -11.87
N LEU A 16 -22.24 1.09 -12.45
CA LEU A 16 -21.58 -0.17 -12.10
C LEU A 16 -20.49 0.06 -11.05
N VAL A 17 -20.76 -0.34 -9.82
CA VAL A 17 -19.81 -0.38 -8.72
C VAL A 17 -19.03 -1.69 -8.74
N VAL A 18 -17.71 -1.63 -8.93
CA VAL A 18 -16.85 -2.81 -9.04
C VAL A 18 -16.04 -3.00 -7.75
N GLY A 19 -16.35 -4.08 -7.03
CA GLY A 19 -15.68 -4.47 -5.78
C GLY A 19 -14.35 -5.22 -5.96
N GLY A 20 -13.60 -5.36 -4.86
CA GLY A 20 -12.28 -5.99 -4.83
C GLY A 20 -12.30 -7.49 -4.63
N GLY A 21 -12.50 -8.25 -5.71
CA GLY A 21 -12.37 -9.70 -5.68
C GLY A 21 -11.90 -10.26 -7.02
N ILE A 22 -11.45 -11.52 -7.02
CA ILE A 22 -10.91 -12.17 -8.23
C ILE A 22 -11.86 -12.12 -9.43
N ALA A 23 -13.17 -12.11 -9.20
CA ALA A 23 -14.18 -12.04 -10.26
C ALA A 23 -14.34 -10.63 -10.89
N ALA A 24 -13.62 -9.61 -10.43
CA ALA A 24 -13.74 -8.25 -10.94
C ALA A 24 -13.40 -8.12 -12.43
N TYR A 25 -12.52 -8.99 -12.98
CA TYR A 25 -12.26 -9.00 -14.43
C TYR A 25 -13.52 -9.30 -15.25
N LYS A 26 -14.50 -10.05 -14.70
CA LYS A 26 -15.77 -10.34 -15.37
C LYS A 26 -16.64 -9.08 -15.54
N ALA A 27 -16.40 -8.02 -14.76
CA ALA A 27 -17.06 -6.74 -14.94
C ALA A 27 -16.77 -6.13 -16.32
N CYS A 28 -15.58 -6.38 -16.89
CA CYS A 28 -15.25 -5.93 -18.25
C CYS A 28 -16.22 -6.50 -19.30
N GLU A 29 -16.48 -7.81 -19.24
CA GLU A 29 -17.41 -8.45 -20.17
C GLU A 29 -18.85 -8.01 -19.90
N LEU A 30 -19.23 -7.82 -18.64
CA LEU A 30 -20.54 -7.29 -18.27
C LEU A 30 -20.78 -5.89 -18.87
N VAL A 31 -19.80 -4.98 -18.79
CA VAL A 31 -19.87 -3.64 -19.43
C VAL A 31 -20.12 -3.78 -20.93
N ARG A 32 -19.37 -4.68 -21.59
CA ARG A 32 -19.51 -4.92 -23.03
C ARG A 32 -20.90 -5.44 -23.41
N LEU A 33 -21.45 -6.37 -22.62
CA LEU A 33 -22.79 -6.93 -22.83
C LEU A 33 -23.89 -5.88 -22.63
N ILE A 34 -23.80 -5.08 -21.58
CA ILE A 34 -24.76 -3.99 -21.32
C ILE A 34 -24.77 -3.01 -22.50
N ARG A 35 -23.60 -2.57 -22.95
CA ARG A 35 -23.48 -1.62 -24.08
C ARG A 35 -23.97 -2.22 -25.38
N LYS A 36 -23.65 -3.48 -25.66
CA LYS A 36 -24.20 -4.20 -26.81
C LYS A 36 -25.73 -4.30 -26.77
N GLY A 37 -26.30 -4.36 -25.57
CA GLY A 37 -27.74 -4.29 -25.32
C GLY A 37 -28.35 -2.89 -25.41
N GLY A 38 -27.55 -1.86 -25.74
CA GLY A 38 -27.99 -0.47 -25.85
C GLY A 38 -28.08 0.27 -24.52
N GLY A 39 -27.54 -0.28 -23.43
CA GLY A 39 -27.41 0.41 -22.14
C GLY A 39 -26.18 1.32 -22.09
N ASP A 40 -26.26 2.36 -21.28
CA ASP A 40 -25.13 3.22 -20.95
C ASP A 40 -24.57 2.82 -19.58
N VAL A 41 -23.24 2.78 -19.44
CA VAL A 41 -22.59 2.30 -18.21
C VAL A 41 -21.58 3.30 -17.72
N THR A 42 -21.75 3.79 -16.50
CA THR A 42 -20.72 4.55 -15.79
C THR A 42 -20.15 3.67 -14.68
N CYS A 43 -18.82 3.54 -14.62
CA CYS A 43 -18.19 2.64 -13.64
C CYS A 43 -17.62 3.43 -12.45
N VAL A 44 -17.81 2.89 -11.25
CA VAL A 44 -17.11 3.29 -10.03
C VAL A 44 -16.34 2.09 -9.53
N VAL A 45 -15.02 2.21 -9.38
CA VAL A 45 -14.16 1.08 -9.02
C VAL A 45 -13.53 1.33 -7.66
N THR A 46 -13.78 0.43 -6.71
CA THR A 46 -13.19 0.55 -5.37
C THR A 46 -11.68 0.42 -5.44
N LYS A 47 -10.97 0.85 -4.38
CA LYS A 47 -9.52 0.66 -4.28
C LYS A 47 -9.12 -0.83 -4.41
N GLY A 48 -9.93 -1.73 -3.87
CA GLY A 48 -9.77 -3.18 -4.03
C GLY A 48 -10.03 -3.66 -5.46
N GLY A 49 -11.09 -3.15 -6.11
CA GLY A 49 -11.40 -3.49 -7.50
C GLY A 49 -10.28 -3.12 -8.47
N GLN A 50 -9.60 -2.00 -8.21
CA GLN A 50 -8.46 -1.53 -9.00
C GLN A 50 -7.25 -2.48 -8.97
N GLN A 51 -7.15 -3.39 -8.00
CA GLN A 51 -6.10 -4.42 -7.99
C GLN A 51 -6.34 -5.52 -9.03
N PHE A 52 -7.57 -5.68 -9.51
CA PHE A 52 -7.96 -6.75 -10.44
C PHE A 52 -8.32 -6.24 -11.83
N VAL A 53 -8.88 -5.03 -11.91
CA VAL A 53 -9.25 -4.39 -13.18
C VAL A 53 -8.86 -2.92 -13.16
N THR A 54 -8.21 -2.46 -14.23
CA THR A 54 -7.77 -1.07 -14.29
C THR A 54 -8.94 -0.13 -14.65
N PRO A 55 -8.99 1.10 -14.10
CA PRO A 55 -9.95 2.11 -14.53
C PRO A 55 -9.90 2.40 -16.03
N MET A 56 -8.71 2.31 -16.64
CA MET A 56 -8.52 2.49 -18.08
C MET A 56 -9.25 1.43 -18.91
N SER A 57 -9.17 0.16 -18.51
CA SER A 57 -9.90 -0.92 -19.19
C SER A 57 -11.41 -0.70 -19.16
N LEU A 58 -11.94 -0.28 -18.00
CA LEU A 58 -13.36 0.00 -17.85
C LEU A 58 -13.78 1.26 -18.59
N ALA A 59 -12.95 2.31 -18.64
CA ALA A 59 -13.21 3.52 -19.41
C ALA A 59 -13.27 3.23 -20.91
N ALA A 60 -12.32 2.46 -21.43
CA ALA A 60 -12.28 2.07 -22.84
C ALA A 60 -13.50 1.23 -23.25
N LEU A 61 -13.95 0.32 -22.38
CA LEU A 61 -15.11 -0.53 -22.66
C LEU A 61 -16.44 0.20 -22.50
N SER A 62 -16.55 1.05 -21.47
CA SER A 62 -17.76 1.82 -21.18
C SER A 62 -17.94 3.04 -22.07
N GLU A 63 -16.85 3.56 -22.65
CA GLU A 63 -16.78 4.87 -23.32
C GLU A 63 -17.16 6.05 -22.39
N ASN A 64 -17.15 5.82 -21.08
CA ASN A 64 -17.47 6.82 -20.06
C ASN A 64 -16.29 7.01 -19.09
N GLN A 65 -16.32 8.12 -18.35
CA GLN A 65 -15.39 8.34 -17.25
C GLN A 65 -15.59 7.28 -16.16
N VAL A 66 -14.48 6.76 -15.64
CA VAL A 66 -14.48 5.85 -14.50
C VAL A 66 -14.06 6.61 -13.26
N TYR A 67 -14.84 6.45 -12.19
CA TYR A 67 -14.60 7.13 -10.92
C TYR A 67 -13.99 6.16 -9.91
N THR A 68 -13.07 6.66 -9.09
CA THR A 68 -12.27 5.81 -8.19
C THR A 68 -12.17 6.35 -6.77
N ASN A 69 -12.27 7.67 -6.59
CA ASN A 69 -12.01 8.33 -5.31
C ASN A 69 -13.11 9.34 -4.99
N LEU A 70 -13.45 9.45 -3.70
CA LEU A 70 -14.47 10.37 -3.20
C LEU A 70 -14.05 11.85 -3.35
N PHE A 71 -12.75 12.13 -3.17
CA PHE A 71 -12.17 13.47 -3.11
C PHE A 71 -11.39 13.84 -4.38
N ASP A 72 -12.00 13.67 -5.56
CA ASP A 72 -11.41 14.19 -6.80
C ASP A 72 -11.84 15.65 -7.03
N LEU A 73 -10.89 16.57 -6.83
CA LEU A 73 -11.05 18.02 -6.96
C LEU A 73 -11.65 18.49 -8.30
N LYS A 74 -11.58 17.68 -9.36
CA LYS A 74 -12.25 18.01 -10.65
C LYS A 74 -13.76 17.72 -10.62
N ASN A 75 -14.19 16.72 -9.86
CA ASN A 75 -15.58 16.26 -9.79
C ASN A 75 -16.31 16.78 -8.54
N GLU A 76 -15.59 17.27 -7.51
CA GLU A 76 -16.18 17.89 -6.32
C GLU A 76 -16.85 19.25 -6.55
N ALA A 77 -16.48 19.96 -7.63
CA ALA A 77 -17.16 21.18 -8.03
C ALA A 77 -18.65 20.94 -8.35
N GLU A 78 -19.00 19.69 -8.70
CA GLU A 78 -20.36 19.20 -8.94
C GLU A 78 -20.61 17.96 -8.07
N MET A 79 -20.82 18.09 -6.75
CA MET A 79 -21.25 17.04 -5.79
C MET A 79 -21.34 15.58 -6.34
N GLY A 80 -20.21 15.01 -6.77
CA GLY A 80 -20.23 13.91 -7.75
C GLY A 80 -20.90 12.62 -7.26
N HIS A 81 -20.78 12.33 -5.96
CA HIS A 81 -21.41 11.15 -5.34
C HIS A 81 -22.95 11.21 -5.38
N ILE A 82 -23.54 12.40 -5.35
CA ILE A 82 -25.00 12.60 -5.46
C ILE A 82 -25.43 12.62 -6.93
N GLN A 83 -24.67 13.29 -7.80
CA GLN A 83 -25.04 13.42 -9.20
C GLN A 83 -24.97 12.10 -9.96
N LEU A 84 -23.89 11.32 -9.78
CA LEU A 84 -23.71 10.02 -10.42
C LEU A 84 -24.83 9.03 -10.08
N SER A 85 -25.23 9.01 -8.81
CA SER A 85 -26.36 8.19 -8.36
C SER A 85 -27.69 8.67 -8.98
N ARG A 86 -27.95 9.98 -9.04
CA ARG A 86 -29.19 10.53 -9.61
C ARG A 86 -29.33 10.30 -11.12
N GLU A 87 -28.21 10.30 -11.84
CA GLU A 87 -28.16 10.05 -13.27
C GLU A 87 -28.38 8.58 -13.62
N ALA A 88 -28.08 7.66 -12.71
CA ALA A 88 -28.36 6.25 -12.89
C ALA A 88 -29.88 5.97 -12.85
N ASP A 89 -30.31 5.00 -13.66
CA ASP A 89 -31.62 4.37 -13.53
C ASP A 89 -31.54 3.09 -12.65
N LEU A 90 -30.35 2.48 -12.55
CA LEU A 90 -30.04 1.34 -11.67
C LEU A 90 -28.58 1.40 -11.19
N VAL A 91 -28.35 1.13 -9.90
CA VAL A 91 -27.00 0.91 -9.34
C VAL A 91 -26.75 -0.59 -9.26
N VAL A 92 -25.63 -1.07 -9.83
CA VAL A 92 -25.23 -2.47 -9.81
C VAL A 92 -23.90 -2.61 -9.08
N VAL A 93 -23.83 -3.42 -8.03
CA VAL A 93 -22.61 -3.73 -7.30
C VAL A 93 -22.13 -5.11 -7.74
N CYS A 94 -21.07 -5.16 -8.55
CA CYS A 94 -20.59 -6.39 -9.18
C CYS A 94 -19.07 -6.36 -9.43
N PRO A 95 -18.28 -7.25 -8.79
CA PRO A 95 -18.68 -8.16 -7.73
C PRO A 95 -19.00 -7.41 -6.42
N ALA A 96 -20.07 -7.81 -5.74
CA ALA A 96 -20.34 -7.41 -4.36
C ALA A 96 -19.59 -8.35 -3.41
N THR A 97 -18.45 -7.90 -2.92
CA THR A 97 -17.65 -8.67 -1.94
C THR A 97 -18.35 -8.72 -0.59
N ALA A 98 -17.96 -9.64 0.30
CA ALA A 98 -18.50 -9.69 1.66
C ALA A 98 -18.31 -8.36 2.42
N ASP A 99 -17.15 -7.71 2.22
CA ASP A 99 -16.85 -6.38 2.76
C ASP A 99 -17.85 -5.31 2.26
N LEU A 100 -18.09 -5.24 0.95
CA LEU A 100 -19.07 -4.31 0.39
C LEU A 100 -20.48 -4.58 0.92
N LEU A 101 -20.91 -5.85 0.98
CA LEU A 101 -22.22 -6.19 1.53
C LEU A 101 -22.34 -5.81 3.01
N ALA A 102 -21.26 -5.98 3.79
CA ALA A 102 -21.24 -5.58 5.19
C ALA A 102 -21.38 -4.06 5.34
N LYS A 103 -20.58 -3.28 4.59
CA LYS A 103 -20.65 -1.81 4.60
C LYS A 103 -22.01 -1.29 4.14
N MET A 104 -22.58 -1.88 3.09
CA MET A 104 -23.93 -1.55 2.62
C MET A 104 -24.99 -1.82 3.69
N ALA A 105 -24.89 -2.95 4.41
CA ALA A 105 -25.87 -3.33 5.42
C ALA A 105 -25.79 -2.46 6.68
N THR A 106 -24.59 -1.99 7.05
CA THR A 106 -24.36 -1.17 8.25
C THR A 106 -24.35 0.34 7.99
N GLY A 107 -24.35 0.76 6.73
CA GLY A 107 -24.33 2.17 6.34
C GLY A 107 -22.95 2.83 6.45
N ILE A 108 -21.87 2.06 6.35
CA ILE A 108 -20.51 2.62 6.29
C ILE A 108 -20.31 3.27 4.91
N ALA A 109 -19.91 4.54 4.91
CA ALA A 109 -19.68 5.35 3.71
C ALA A 109 -18.29 6.00 3.74
N ASP A 110 -17.26 5.16 3.61
CA ASP A 110 -15.85 5.52 3.76
C ASP A 110 -15.09 5.67 2.42
N ASP A 111 -15.73 5.32 1.29
CA ASP A 111 -15.21 5.55 -0.06
C ASP A 111 -16.32 6.02 -1.02
N LEU A 112 -15.97 6.32 -2.28
CA LEU A 112 -16.95 6.81 -3.26
C LEU A 112 -18.07 5.80 -3.52
N ALA A 113 -17.73 4.52 -3.60
CA ALA A 113 -18.68 3.45 -3.90
C ALA A 113 -19.67 3.24 -2.76
N THR A 114 -19.21 3.23 -1.51
CA THR A 114 -20.10 3.05 -0.37
C THR A 114 -20.92 4.31 -0.09
N THR A 115 -20.33 5.50 -0.30
CA THR A 115 -21.04 6.78 -0.20
C THR A 115 -22.15 6.92 -1.24
N LEU A 116 -21.91 6.56 -2.51
CA LEU A 116 -22.96 6.65 -3.54
C LEU A 116 -24.10 5.67 -3.29
N ILE A 117 -23.80 4.48 -2.75
CA ILE A 117 -24.82 3.48 -2.43
C ILE A 117 -25.67 3.97 -1.26
N LEU A 118 -25.07 4.59 -0.24
CA LEU A 118 -25.82 5.15 0.87
C LEU A 118 -26.66 6.37 0.45
N ALA A 119 -26.18 7.18 -0.49
CA ALA A 119 -26.82 8.41 -0.93
C ALA A 119 -27.91 8.21 -2.01
N THR A 120 -28.05 7.02 -2.57
CA THR A 120 -28.93 6.77 -3.73
C THR A 120 -30.40 6.59 -3.37
N ASP A 121 -31.29 7.16 -4.20
CA ASP A 121 -32.72 6.87 -4.19
C ASP A 121 -33.12 5.87 -5.30
N LYS A 122 -32.14 5.40 -6.09
CA LYS A 122 -32.33 4.46 -7.20
C LYS A 122 -32.35 3.01 -6.71
N PRO A 123 -33.02 2.10 -7.44
CA PRO A 123 -32.90 0.67 -7.20
C PRO A 123 -31.43 0.24 -7.18
N VAL A 124 -31.09 -0.65 -6.24
CA VAL A 124 -29.75 -1.22 -6.10
C VAL A 124 -29.83 -2.73 -6.33
N MET A 125 -28.92 -3.24 -7.16
CA MET A 125 -28.72 -4.66 -7.40
C MET A 125 -27.31 -5.06 -6.92
N ALA A 126 -27.22 -6.00 -6.00
CA ALA A 126 -25.95 -6.57 -5.56
C ALA A 126 -25.74 -7.96 -6.18
N VAL A 127 -24.54 -8.21 -6.69
CA VAL A 127 -24.14 -9.49 -7.29
C VAL A 127 -22.97 -10.07 -6.49
N PRO A 128 -23.25 -10.88 -5.45
CA PRO A 128 -22.25 -11.41 -4.54
C PRO A 128 -21.21 -12.30 -5.24
N ALA A 129 -19.95 -12.16 -4.85
CA ALA A 129 -18.89 -13.10 -5.20
C ALA A 129 -17.84 -13.19 -4.09
N MET A 130 -17.65 -14.40 -3.56
CA MET A 130 -16.74 -14.67 -2.45
C MET A 130 -16.51 -16.19 -2.30
N ASN A 131 -15.57 -16.56 -1.43
CA ASN A 131 -15.34 -17.95 -1.05
C ASN A 131 -16.60 -18.59 -0.40
N VAL A 132 -16.76 -19.93 -0.50
CA VAL A 132 -17.91 -20.68 0.05
C VAL A 132 -18.11 -20.39 1.53
N ARG A 133 -17.04 -20.45 2.32
CA ARG A 133 -17.11 -20.21 3.77
C ARG A 133 -17.53 -18.79 4.10
N MET A 134 -17.07 -17.82 3.32
CA MET A 134 -17.51 -16.43 3.46
C MET A 134 -18.98 -16.27 3.11
N TRP A 135 -19.47 -16.95 2.08
CA TRP A 135 -20.88 -16.95 1.69
C TRP A 135 -21.75 -17.56 2.78
N GLU A 136 -21.40 -18.74 3.27
CA GLU A 136 -22.13 -19.47 4.31
C GLU A 136 -22.06 -18.81 5.70
N HIS A 137 -21.10 -17.90 5.90
CA HIS A 137 -20.88 -17.27 7.19
C HIS A 137 -22.12 -16.52 7.69
N GLY A 138 -22.44 -16.70 8.98
CA GLY A 138 -23.64 -16.13 9.59
C GLY A 138 -23.73 -14.61 9.46
N ALA A 139 -22.59 -13.89 9.51
CA ALA A 139 -22.58 -12.44 9.29
C ALA A 139 -23.00 -12.06 7.86
N THR A 140 -22.48 -12.76 6.85
CA THR A 140 -22.81 -12.51 5.44
C THR A 140 -24.29 -12.79 5.18
N GLN A 141 -24.80 -13.90 5.67
CA GLN A 141 -26.22 -14.25 5.52
C GLN A 141 -27.14 -13.23 6.23
N ARG A 142 -26.76 -12.75 7.42
CA ARG A 142 -27.49 -11.66 8.11
C ARG A 142 -27.47 -10.37 7.29
N ASN A 143 -26.32 -9.97 6.75
CA ASN A 143 -26.20 -8.76 5.93
C ASN A 143 -27.05 -8.85 4.66
N ILE A 144 -27.04 -10.00 3.98
CA ILE A 144 -27.88 -10.24 2.80
C ILE A 144 -29.37 -10.15 3.17
N ALA A 145 -29.78 -10.73 4.29
CA ALA A 145 -31.17 -10.65 4.75
C ALA A 145 -31.58 -9.19 5.03
N LEU A 146 -30.72 -8.41 5.69
CA LEU A 146 -30.94 -6.98 5.95
C LEU A 146 -31.05 -6.18 4.65
N LEU A 147 -30.14 -6.42 3.69
CA LEU A 147 -30.15 -5.74 2.39
C LEU A 147 -31.42 -6.06 1.59
N LYS A 148 -31.84 -7.33 1.57
CA LYS A 148 -33.10 -7.73 0.94
C LYS A 148 -34.31 -7.06 1.61
N ALA A 149 -34.32 -7.00 2.94
CA ALA A 149 -35.38 -6.32 3.70
C ALA A 149 -35.40 -4.80 3.44
N ALA A 150 -34.23 -4.19 3.17
CA ALA A 150 -34.09 -2.80 2.77
C ALA A 150 -34.42 -2.54 1.28
N GLY A 151 -34.85 -3.56 0.53
CA GLY A 151 -35.25 -3.43 -0.87
C GLY A 151 -34.11 -3.57 -1.90
N VAL A 152 -32.91 -3.97 -1.47
CA VAL A 152 -31.80 -4.28 -2.39
C VAL A 152 -32.06 -5.62 -3.08
N ASN A 153 -31.99 -5.64 -4.41
CA ASN A 153 -32.08 -6.89 -5.17
C ASN A 153 -30.74 -7.62 -5.12
N VAL A 154 -30.66 -8.73 -4.38
CA VAL A 154 -29.44 -9.53 -4.26
C VAL A 154 -29.56 -10.77 -5.15
N LEU A 155 -28.73 -10.85 -6.20
CA LEU A 155 -28.59 -12.06 -7.02
C LEU A 155 -27.91 -13.16 -6.20
N ASN A 156 -28.33 -14.41 -6.39
CA ASN A 156 -27.62 -15.52 -5.77
C ASN A 156 -26.35 -15.84 -6.58
N PRO A 157 -25.23 -16.17 -5.91
CA PRO A 157 -24.05 -16.68 -6.60
C PRO A 157 -24.32 -18.06 -7.21
N GLU A 158 -23.48 -18.45 -8.16
CA GLU A 158 -23.48 -19.80 -8.72
C GLU A 158 -22.73 -20.79 -7.82
N GLU A 159 -23.09 -22.06 -7.96
CA GLU A 159 -22.35 -23.19 -7.42
C GLU A 159 -21.29 -23.64 -8.42
N GLY A 160 -20.06 -23.86 -7.95
CA GLY A 160 -19.01 -24.38 -8.80
C GLY A 160 -17.63 -24.41 -8.13
N PRO A 161 -16.60 -24.88 -8.85
CA PRO A 161 -15.23 -24.87 -8.36
C PRO A 161 -14.72 -23.43 -8.22
N MET A 162 -14.05 -23.14 -7.11
CA MET A 162 -13.48 -21.83 -6.80
C MET A 162 -11.96 -21.79 -7.00
N ALA A 163 -11.41 -20.59 -7.17
CA ALA A 163 -9.96 -20.38 -7.33
C ALA A 163 -9.13 -20.90 -6.12
N CYS A 164 -9.76 -21.03 -4.95
CA CYS A 164 -9.15 -21.56 -3.73
C CYS A 164 -9.27 -23.09 -3.58
N GLY A 165 -9.80 -23.82 -4.56
CA GLY A 165 -9.93 -25.28 -4.54
C GLY A 165 -11.17 -25.83 -3.82
N GLU A 166 -12.04 -24.96 -3.30
CA GLU A 166 -13.33 -25.35 -2.71
C GLU A 166 -14.46 -25.42 -3.76
N PHE A 167 -15.51 -26.18 -3.48
CA PHE A 167 -16.71 -26.31 -4.32
C PHE A 167 -17.95 -25.92 -3.52
N GLY A 168 -18.78 -25.04 -4.07
CA GLY A 168 -20.02 -24.61 -3.43
C GLY A 168 -20.53 -23.27 -3.95
N TYR A 169 -21.53 -22.69 -3.27
CA TYR A 169 -22.09 -21.39 -3.61
C TYR A 169 -21.13 -20.25 -3.24
N GLY A 170 -20.93 -19.31 -4.16
CA GLY A 170 -20.10 -18.12 -3.95
C GLY A 170 -19.41 -17.61 -5.22
N ARG A 171 -19.45 -18.40 -6.31
CA ARG A 171 -18.93 -18.00 -7.61
C ARG A 171 -19.80 -16.90 -8.20
N LEU A 172 -19.16 -15.85 -8.74
CA LEU A 172 -19.90 -14.79 -9.45
C LEU A 172 -20.65 -15.42 -10.64
N PRO A 173 -21.96 -15.17 -10.82
CA PRO A 173 -22.70 -15.63 -11.99
C PRO A 173 -22.04 -15.20 -13.29
N GLU A 174 -22.25 -15.93 -14.38
CA GLU A 174 -21.68 -15.53 -15.66
C GLU A 174 -22.23 -14.16 -16.11
N PRO A 175 -21.42 -13.30 -16.77
CA PRO A 175 -21.84 -11.95 -17.17
C PRO A 175 -23.17 -11.90 -17.94
N GLU A 176 -23.48 -12.92 -18.75
CA GLU A 176 -24.74 -13.04 -19.47
C GLU A 176 -25.95 -13.25 -18.54
N ALA A 177 -25.77 -13.95 -17.42
CA ALA A 177 -26.80 -14.11 -16.40
C ALA A 177 -27.05 -12.80 -15.66
N ILE A 178 -25.98 -12.08 -15.32
CA ILE A 178 -26.07 -10.76 -14.67
C ILE A 178 -26.74 -9.76 -15.60
N TRP A 179 -26.34 -9.71 -16.87
CA TRP A 179 -26.96 -8.86 -17.87
C TRP A 179 -28.45 -9.18 -18.05
N ARG A 180 -28.85 -10.46 -18.08
CA ARG A 180 -30.27 -10.83 -18.14
C ARG A 180 -31.06 -10.34 -16.92
N ALA A 181 -30.49 -10.40 -15.72
CA ALA A 181 -31.15 -9.88 -14.53
C ALA A 181 -31.32 -8.35 -14.59
N ILE A 182 -30.29 -7.63 -15.07
CA ILE A 182 -30.34 -6.18 -15.29
C ILE A 182 -31.38 -5.83 -16.36
N ALA A 183 -31.35 -6.51 -17.51
CA ALA A 183 -32.29 -6.30 -18.60
C ALA A 183 -33.74 -6.59 -18.17
N GLY A 184 -33.95 -7.64 -17.38
CA GLY A 184 -35.24 -7.99 -16.78
C GLY A 184 -35.79 -6.89 -15.87
N HIS A 185 -34.94 -6.17 -15.14
CA HIS A 185 -35.34 -4.99 -14.35
C HIS A 185 -35.94 -3.88 -15.22
N PHE A 186 -35.44 -3.71 -16.46
CA PHE A 186 -35.92 -2.71 -17.41
C PHE A 186 -36.97 -3.23 -18.40
N GLY A 187 -37.37 -4.51 -18.31
CA GLY A 187 -38.27 -5.15 -19.27
C GLY A 187 -37.67 -5.33 -20.67
N ILE A 188 -36.35 -5.36 -20.79
CA ILE A 188 -35.63 -5.58 -22.05
C ILE A 188 -35.52 -7.09 -22.29
N LEU A 189 -36.00 -7.57 -23.43
CA LEU A 189 -35.89 -8.97 -23.82
C LEU A 189 -34.46 -9.27 -24.33
N VAL A 190 -33.73 -10.09 -23.58
CA VAL A 190 -32.42 -10.62 -23.98
C VAL A 190 -32.63 -12.08 -24.40
N PRO A 191 -32.31 -12.47 -25.65
CA PRO A 191 -32.43 -13.86 -26.11
C PRO A 191 -31.63 -14.81 -25.22
N GLU A 192 -32.21 -15.96 -24.86
CA GLU A 192 -31.45 -17.02 -24.18
C GLU A 192 -30.34 -17.55 -25.09
N PRO A 193 -29.18 -17.94 -24.53
CA PRO A 193 -28.23 -18.75 -25.28
C PRO A 193 -28.95 -20.03 -25.69
N GLN A 194 -28.98 -20.33 -26.99
CA GLN A 194 -29.33 -21.68 -27.43
C GLN A 194 -28.34 -22.63 -26.75
N LEU A 195 -28.84 -23.48 -25.86
CA LEU A 195 -28.11 -24.66 -25.41
C LEU A 195 -27.74 -25.42 -26.69
N LEU A 196 -26.48 -25.36 -27.10
CA LEU A 196 -25.96 -26.29 -28.09
C LEU A 196 -26.25 -27.67 -27.54
N GLU A 197 -27.08 -28.45 -28.22
CA GLU A 197 -27.27 -29.85 -27.88
C GLU A 197 -25.87 -30.49 -27.75
N PRO A 198 -25.62 -31.30 -26.71
CA PRO A 198 -24.37 -32.01 -26.62
C PRO A 198 -24.18 -32.78 -27.92
N PRO A 199 -22.99 -32.69 -28.58
CA PRO A 199 -22.79 -33.37 -29.83
C PRO A 199 -23.11 -34.86 -29.63
N ALA A 200 -24.01 -35.38 -30.46
CA ALA A 200 -24.39 -36.79 -30.44
C ALA A 200 -23.14 -37.64 -30.29
N ARG A 201 -23.19 -38.56 -29.31
CA ARG A 201 -22.19 -39.59 -28.99
C ARG A 201 -21.31 -39.90 -30.21
N ARG A 202 -20.12 -39.31 -30.27
CA ARG A 202 -19.12 -39.75 -31.25
C ARG A 202 -18.68 -41.14 -30.83
N LEU A 203 -18.78 -42.07 -31.78
CA LEU A 203 -18.23 -43.42 -31.69
C LEU A 203 -16.77 -43.40 -31.21
N ALA A 204 -16.37 -44.49 -30.57
CA ALA A 204 -15.08 -44.72 -29.92
C ALA A 204 -13.88 -44.17 -30.73
N PRO A 205 -12.82 -43.70 -30.03
CA PRO A 205 -11.62 -43.19 -30.70
C PRO A 205 -10.96 -44.30 -31.54
N PRO A 206 -10.40 -43.99 -32.72
CA PRO A 206 -9.59 -44.95 -33.46
C PRO A 206 -8.30 -45.23 -32.70
N THR A 207 -7.97 -46.51 -32.58
CA THR A 207 -6.67 -47.01 -32.14
C THR A 207 -5.61 -46.64 -33.17
N PHE A 208 -4.58 -45.91 -32.76
CA PHE A 208 -3.34 -45.77 -33.52
C PHE A 208 -2.29 -46.68 -32.88
N GLU A 209 -1.78 -47.62 -33.67
CA GLU A 209 -0.65 -48.48 -33.32
C GLU A 209 0.62 -47.63 -33.30
N VAL A 210 1.36 -47.69 -32.18
CA VAL A 210 2.66 -47.05 -32.03
C VAL A 210 3.71 -48.07 -32.40
N GLU A 211 4.36 -47.86 -33.55
CA GLU A 211 5.52 -48.63 -33.99
C GLU A 211 6.76 -48.15 -33.24
N ALA A 212 7.46 -49.06 -32.58
CA ALA A 212 8.66 -48.79 -31.79
C ALA A 212 9.87 -48.60 -32.70
N LEU A 213 10.66 -47.54 -32.47
CA LEU A 213 12.05 -47.44 -32.92
C LEU A 213 12.92 -46.90 -31.76
N GLU A 214 14.10 -47.51 -31.66
CA GLU A 214 15.04 -47.61 -30.54
C GLU A 214 15.80 -46.30 -30.20
N PRO A 215 16.50 -46.24 -29.04
CA PRO A 215 17.23 -45.04 -28.61
C PRO A 215 18.65 -45.01 -29.18
N GLU A 216 19.13 -43.82 -29.56
CA GLU A 216 20.55 -43.55 -29.77
C GLU A 216 20.99 -42.30 -28.99
N GLU A 217 22.30 -42.28 -28.74
CA GLU A 217 23.02 -41.72 -27.61
C GLU A 217 23.34 -40.22 -27.70
N GLU A 218 23.88 -39.72 -26.57
CA GLU A 218 24.50 -38.41 -26.36
C GLU A 218 25.49 -38.02 -27.49
N ASP A 219 25.44 -36.76 -27.95
CA ASP A 219 26.67 -36.02 -28.20
C ASP A 219 26.46 -34.50 -28.12
N ASP A 220 27.56 -33.86 -27.76
CA ASP A 220 27.79 -32.45 -27.50
C ASP A 220 27.73 -31.56 -28.77
N GLY A 221 27.90 -30.24 -28.58
CA GLY A 221 28.37 -29.38 -29.67
C GLY A 221 27.48 -28.20 -30.04
N SER A 222 28.00 -27.02 -29.72
CA SER A 222 27.56 -25.69 -30.14
C SER A 222 27.23 -25.53 -31.63
N ALA A 223 26.14 -24.82 -31.95
CA ALA A 223 26.09 -23.91 -33.10
C ALA A 223 24.95 -22.87 -32.96
N ALA A 224 25.32 -21.62 -33.25
CA ALA A 224 24.47 -20.44 -33.20
C ALA A 224 23.54 -20.30 -34.43
N MET A 225 22.62 -19.33 -34.33
CA MET A 225 22.06 -18.40 -35.35
C MET A 225 20.50 -18.36 -35.32
N PRO A 226 19.82 -17.27 -35.75
CA PRO A 226 20.24 -15.87 -35.92
C PRO A 226 19.32 -14.85 -35.21
N ALA A 227 19.84 -13.64 -35.02
CA ALA A 227 19.10 -12.47 -34.57
C ALA A 227 18.28 -11.81 -35.69
N GLY A 228 17.12 -11.25 -35.35
CA GLY A 228 16.50 -10.17 -36.13
C GLY A 228 15.00 -9.98 -35.92
N GLY A 229 14.61 -8.97 -35.13
CA GLY A 229 13.20 -8.52 -35.12
C GLY A 229 12.81 -7.51 -34.02
N LEU A 230 12.93 -6.22 -34.33
CA LEU A 230 12.18 -5.07 -33.77
C LEU A 230 12.35 -4.61 -32.30
N GLY A 231 13.06 -5.34 -31.43
CA GLY A 231 13.31 -4.88 -30.04
C GLY A 231 14.33 -3.73 -29.86
N GLY A 232 15.01 -3.30 -30.94
CA GLY A 232 16.22 -2.47 -30.85
C GLY A 232 16.06 -0.96 -31.07
N PHE A 233 14.86 -0.43 -31.30
CA PHE A 233 14.71 0.96 -31.75
C PHE A 233 14.52 2.01 -30.64
N PHE A 234 14.14 1.63 -29.42
CA PHE A 234 13.95 2.57 -28.30
C PHE A 234 15.16 2.69 -27.33
N SER A 235 16.25 1.95 -27.56
CA SER A 235 17.42 1.97 -26.64
C SER A 235 18.51 2.99 -27.00
N ARG A 236 18.28 3.90 -27.96
CA ARG A 236 19.32 4.82 -28.47
C ARG A 236 19.14 6.33 -28.20
N ILE A 237 18.21 6.76 -27.34
CA ILE A 237 18.03 8.19 -27.02
C ILE A 237 18.20 8.48 -25.51
N ILE A 238 19.22 7.90 -24.88
CA ILE A 238 19.78 8.45 -23.63
C ILE A 238 21.30 8.27 -23.68
N PRO A 239 22.12 9.33 -23.77
CA PRO A 239 23.56 9.18 -23.65
C PRO A 239 23.91 8.78 -22.20
N ARG A 240 24.31 7.52 -22.00
CA ARG A 240 24.99 7.07 -20.78
C ARG A 240 26.49 7.26 -20.98
N SER A 241 27.00 8.42 -20.57
CA SER A 241 28.41 8.59 -20.26
C SER A 241 28.55 9.48 -19.05
N THR A 242 28.70 8.88 -17.88
CA THR A 242 29.22 9.57 -16.70
C THR A 242 30.72 9.32 -16.69
N ALA A 243 31.51 10.38 -16.68
CA ALA A 243 32.95 10.29 -16.47
C ALA A 243 33.23 9.81 -15.04
N LYS A 244 34.23 8.94 -14.87
CA LYS A 244 34.70 8.51 -13.55
C LYS A 244 35.33 9.71 -12.84
N ARG A 245 34.74 10.12 -11.71
CA ARG A 245 35.32 11.10 -10.78
C ARG A 245 36.37 10.43 -9.91
N THR A 246 37.40 11.17 -9.52
CA THR A 246 38.50 10.68 -8.68
C THR A 246 38.22 10.95 -7.20
N HIS A 247 38.98 10.28 -6.32
CA HIS A 247 38.89 10.43 -4.88
C HIS A 247 39.12 11.89 -4.42
N ASP A 248 40.08 12.57 -5.05
CA ASP A 248 40.47 13.94 -4.74
C ASP A 248 39.35 14.97 -5.06
N GLU A 249 38.52 14.72 -6.07
CA GLU A 249 37.35 15.57 -6.40
C GLU A 249 36.21 15.45 -5.39
N ILE A 250 36.19 14.37 -4.61
CA ILE A 250 35.19 14.12 -3.57
C ILE A 250 35.67 14.73 -2.25
N GLU A 251 36.99 14.71 -1.99
CA GLU A 251 37.60 15.29 -0.79
C GLU A 251 37.58 16.84 -0.81
N ALA A 252 37.81 17.46 -1.98
CA ALA A 252 37.72 18.92 -2.13
C ALA A 252 36.31 19.48 -1.86
N GLU A 253 35.26 18.72 -2.19
CA GLU A 253 33.87 19.08 -1.90
C GLU A 253 33.52 18.93 -0.41
N TYR A 254 34.32 18.18 0.36
CA TYR A 254 34.22 18.03 1.82
C TYR A 254 34.97 19.11 2.59
N GLU A 255 36.10 19.61 2.08
CA GLU A 255 36.84 20.74 2.67
C GLU A 255 36.13 22.10 2.48
N ASP A 256 35.30 22.24 1.43
CA ASP A 256 34.51 23.44 1.14
C ASP A 256 33.17 23.54 1.91
N LEU A 257 32.85 22.56 2.77
CA LEU A 257 31.69 22.63 3.66
C LEU A 257 32.04 23.47 4.89
N PRO A 258 31.23 24.48 5.26
CA PRO A 258 31.56 25.35 6.39
C PRO A 258 31.58 24.58 7.72
N ASP A 259 32.64 24.81 8.50
CA ASP A 259 32.87 24.24 9.83
C ASP A 259 31.87 24.83 10.86
N PRO A 260 31.02 24.02 11.52
CA PRO A 260 30.02 24.51 12.46
C PRO A 260 30.59 25.00 13.79
N GLU A 261 31.91 24.92 14.03
CA GLU A 261 32.54 25.39 15.27
C GLU A 261 33.31 26.73 15.12
N ALA A 262 33.21 27.42 13.97
CA ALA A 262 33.91 28.69 13.71
C ALA A 262 33.03 29.96 13.70
N GLU A 263 31.82 29.94 14.25
CA GLU A 263 31.05 31.17 14.52
C GLU A 263 31.20 31.61 15.98
N GLU A 264 32.28 32.36 16.23
CA GLU A 264 32.38 33.23 17.40
C GLU A 264 31.23 34.25 17.38
N LEU A 265 30.50 34.32 18.51
CA LEU A 265 29.43 35.27 18.78
C LEU A 265 29.84 36.72 18.44
N LEU A 266 29.40 37.22 17.28
CA LEU A 266 29.27 38.64 17.02
C LEU A 266 27.83 39.08 17.36
N PRO A 267 27.64 40.17 18.13
CA PRO A 267 26.31 40.69 18.40
C PRO A 267 25.67 41.15 17.08
N PRO A 268 24.34 41.02 16.92
CA PRO A 268 23.68 41.36 15.67
C PRO A 268 23.85 42.85 15.36
N GLU A 269 24.24 43.15 14.12
CA GLU A 269 24.24 44.51 13.59
C GLU A 269 22.78 45.01 13.49
N GLU A 270 22.52 46.20 14.03
CA GLU A 270 21.24 46.89 13.87
C GLU A 270 21.08 47.36 12.42
N GLU A 271 20.32 46.63 11.61
CA GLU A 271 19.82 47.17 10.34
C GLU A 271 18.67 48.16 10.58
N PRO A 272 18.65 49.33 9.91
CA PRO A 272 17.61 50.33 10.12
C PRO A 272 16.26 49.84 9.59
N ALA A 273 15.22 50.02 10.40
CA ALA A 273 13.85 49.69 10.03
C ALA A 273 13.40 50.46 8.77
N PRO A 274 12.66 49.82 7.84
CA PRO A 274 12.11 50.52 6.69
C PRO A 274 11.00 51.48 7.11
N GLU A 275 11.14 52.76 6.78
CA GLU A 275 10.05 53.75 6.92
C GLU A 275 8.98 53.49 5.86
N PHE A 276 7.95 52.74 6.22
CA PHE A 276 6.71 52.66 5.47
C PHE A 276 5.55 53.20 6.30
N ALA A 277 5.08 54.40 5.95
CA ALA A 277 3.84 54.97 6.47
C ALA A 277 2.75 54.82 5.41
N PRO A 278 1.70 53.99 5.63
CA PRO A 278 0.61 53.87 4.66
C PRO A 278 -0.25 55.14 4.65
N ASP A 279 -0.49 55.68 3.45
CA ASP A 279 -1.46 56.73 3.16
C ASP A 279 -2.88 56.13 3.14
N PHE A 280 -3.80 56.71 3.93
CA PHE A 280 -5.17 56.22 4.11
C PHE A 280 -6.24 57.11 3.46
N ASP A 281 -5.88 58.09 2.62
CA ASP A 281 -6.84 59.04 2.02
C ASP A 281 -7.39 58.65 0.62
N GLY A 282 -7.28 57.38 0.22
CA GLY A 282 -7.84 56.87 -1.04
C GLY A 282 -9.33 56.45 -0.97
N PRO A 283 -10.20 56.80 -1.95
CA PRO A 283 -11.66 56.70 -1.82
C PRO A 283 -12.25 55.32 -2.21
N LEU A 284 -11.57 54.21 -1.91
CA LEU A 284 -12.06 52.87 -2.25
C LEU A 284 -11.69 51.83 -1.18
N LEU A 285 -12.21 51.99 0.04
CA LEU A 285 -12.28 50.90 1.02
C LEU A 285 -13.67 50.84 1.67
N ALA A 286 -14.29 49.65 1.55
CA ALA A 286 -15.56 49.32 2.17
C ALA A 286 -15.48 49.42 3.69
N ARG A 287 -16.45 50.11 4.30
CA ARG A 287 -16.57 50.21 5.76
C ARG A 287 -16.92 48.84 6.34
N LYS A 288 -16.12 48.37 7.29
CA LYS A 288 -16.34 47.15 8.09
C LYS A 288 -17.66 47.28 8.85
N GLY A 289 -18.64 46.44 8.51
CA GLY A 289 -19.90 46.34 9.25
C GLY A 289 -19.68 45.85 10.68
N LYS A 290 -20.46 46.38 11.63
CA LYS A 290 -20.50 45.92 13.02
C LYS A 290 -21.08 44.50 13.07
N ALA A 291 -20.23 43.49 13.17
CA ALA A 291 -20.61 42.17 13.66
C ALA A 291 -20.38 42.16 15.18
N ASN A 292 -21.42 41.85 15.95
CA ASN A 292 -21.34 41.73 17.40
C ASN A 292 -20.43 40.57 17.78
N SER A 293 -19.47 40.84 18.66
CA SER A 293 -18.67 39.83 19.35
C SER A 293 -19.59 38.88 20.14
N ALA A 294 -19.23 37.60 20.18
CA ALA A 294 -19.80 36.62 21.10
C ALA A 294 -19.70 37.12 22.57
N PRO A 295 -20.62 36.73 23.47
CA PRO A 295 -20.61 37.21 24.85
C PRO A 295 -19.33 36.78 25.59
N PRO A 296 -18.85 37.56 26.57
CA PRO A 296 -17.71 37.18 27.40
C PRO A 296 -18.09 35.95 28.24
N VAL A 297 -17.24 34.93 28.21
CA VAL A 297 -17.28 33.81 29.16
C VAL A 297 -17.13 34.34 30.59
N ASP A 298 -18.03 33.91 31.47
CA ASP A 298 -18.03 34.27 32.89
C ASP A 298 -16.83 33.62 33.59
N PHE A 299 -15.83 34.43 33.94
CA PHE A 299 -14.64 33.99 34.66
C PHE A 299 -14.92 33.56 36.12
N GLY A 300 -16.14 33.78 36.64
CA GLY A 300 -16.57 33.33 37.97
C GLY A 300 -17.04 31.86 38.03
N ALA A 301 -17.22 31.20 36.87
CA ALA A 301 -17.68 29.81 36.80
C ALA A 301 -16.56 28.76 36.97
N ILE A 302 -15.30 29.19 37.17
CA ILE A 302 -14.15 28.31 37.39
C ILE A 302 -13.63 28.52 38.81
N ASN A 303 -14.41 28.09 39.80
CA ASN A 303 -13.96 27.99 41.18
C ASN A 303 -14.35 26.62 41.74
N HIS A 304 -13.43 25.67 41.64
CA HIS A 304 -13.31 24.60 42.62
C HIS A 304 -11.86 24.58 43.09
N GLU A 305 -11.60 25.25 44.22
CA GLU A 305 -10.40 25.01 45.02
C GLU A 305 -10.43 23.57 45.51
N VAL A 306 -9.36 22.82 45.24
CA VAL A 306 -9.19 21.44 45.71
C VAL A 306 -8.70 21.50 47.16
N ASP A 307 -9.54 21.09 48.09
CA ASP A 307 -9.20 20.92 49.50
C ASP A 307 -8.34 19.66 49.67
N GLU A 308 -7.02 19.83 49.82
CA GLU A 308 -6.02 18.75 49.93
C GLU A 308 -6.22 17.79 51.12
N ARG A 309 -7.19 18.06 52.01
CA ARG A 309 -7.50 17.20 53.17
C ARG A 309 -8.76 16.36 53.00
N LYS A 310 -9.46 16.47 51.86
CA LYS A 310 -10.58 15.60 51.51
C LYS A 310 -10.11 14.52 50.55
N ALA A 311 -10.30 13.25 50.94
CA ALA A 311 -10.16 12.14 50.01
C ALA A 311 -11.10 12.34 48.81
N PRO A 312 -10.66 12.01 47.58
CA PRO A 312 -11.48 12.19 46.39
C PRO A 312 -12.80 11.41 46.55
N PRO A 313 -13.93 11.94 46.07
CA PRO A 313 -15.19 11.22 46.12
C PRO A 313 -15.04 9.91 45.34
N GLU A 314 -15.44 8.79 45.95
CA GLU A 314 -15.53 7.51 45.25
C GLU A 314 -16.50 7.68 44.08
N SER A 315 -15.94 7.63 42.88
CA SER A 315 -16.67 7.75 41.63
C SER A 315 -17.49 6.48 41.42
N GLU A 316 -18.81 6.56 41.64
CA GLU A 316 -19.79 5.59 41.10
C GLU A 316 -19.97 5.71 39.57
N PHE A 317 -19.18 6.54 38.89
CA PHE A 317 -19.03 6.46 37.46
C PHE A 317 -18.01 5.36 37.14
N LEU A 318 -18.52 4.19 36.78
CA LEU A 318 -17.78 3.19 36.01
C LEU A 318 -17.11 3.94 34.86
N ALA A 319 -15.77 3.96 34.87
CA ALA A 319 -15.01 4.24 33.67
C ALA A 319 -15.62 3.41 32.54
N PRO A 320 -15.83 3.96 31.33
CA PRO A 320 -16.32 3.15 30.23
C PRO A 320 -15.36 1.97 30.08
N GLU A 321 -15.86 0.75 30.28
CA GLU A 321 -15.12 -0.45 29.97
C GLU A 321 -14.73 -0.34 28.50
N VAL A 322 -13.43 -0.21 28.26
CA VAL A 322 -12.86 -0.33 26.93
C VAL A 322 -13.23 -1.74 26.47
N PRO A 323 -14.04 -1.92 25.41
CA PRO A 323 -14.29 -3.24 24.89
C PRO A 323 -12.94 -3.85 24.52
N GLU A 324 -12.61 -5.04 25.04
CA GLU A 324 -11.37 -5.78 24.74
C GLU A 324 -11.16 -6.08 23.24
N GLU A 325 -12.07 -5.66 22.35
CA GLU A 325 -12.10 -6.03 20.94
C GLU A 325 -11.77 -4.88 19.96
N VAL A 326 -11.19 -3.75 20.41
CA VAL A 326 -10.69 -2.68 19.49
C VAL A 326 -9.16 -2.67 19.36
N GLU A 327 -8.48 -3.76 19.75
CA GLU A 327 -7.09 -4.02 19.35
C GLU A 327 -6.95 -4.81 18.03
N ALA A 328 -8.05 -5.10 17.34
CA ALA A 328 -8.04 -5.87 16.10
C ALA A 328 -8.29 -4.99 14.86
N ASP A 329 -7.28 -4.23 14.42
CA ASP A 329 -6.88 -4.11 12.98
C ASP A 329 -5.68 -3.15 12.73
N LEU A 330 -4.83 -2.91 13.73
CA LEU A 330 -3.46 -2.47 13.49
C LEU A 330 -2.62 -3.72 13.52
N GLY A 331 -2.39 -4.33 12.34
CA GLY A 331 -1.75 -5.63 12.19
C GLY A 331 -0.71 -5.86 13.27
N ALA A 332 -1.05 -6.72 14.23
CA ALA A 332 -0.28 -6.94 15.42
C ALA A 332 1.17 -7.19 15.01
N VAL A 333 2.05 -6.21 15.20
CA VAL A 333 3.39 -6.55 15.62
C VAL A 333 3.13 -7.11 16.99
N THR A 334 2.97 -8.43 17.01
CA THR A 334 2.77 -9.27 18.18
C THR A 334 3.36 -8.56 19.38
N GLU A 335 2.55 -8.35 20.41
CA GLU A 335 3.05 -8.13 21.76
C GLU A 335 4.35 -8.91 21.90
N GLY A 336 5.47 -8.17 22.02
CA GLY A 336 6.76 -8.52 21.44
C GLY A 336 6.90 -10.01 21.15
N ALA A 337 6.74 -10.41 19.88
CA ALA A 337 6.73 -11.79 19.40
C ALA A 337 7.24 -12.76 20.46
N ASP A 338 6.34 -13.58 21.05
CA ASP A 338 6.76 -14.62 21.98
C ASP A 338 7.63 -15.60 21.21
N PHE A 339 8.93 -15.34 21.24
CA PHE A 339 9.94 -16.11 20.57
C PHE A 339 10.23 -17.42 21.32
N GLY A 340 9.55 -17.68 22.45
CA GLY A 340 9.71 -18.90 23.24
C GLY A 340 11.12 -19.09 23.81
N ILE A 341 11.88 -17.99 23.99
CA ILE A 341 13.29 -18.04 24.40
C ILE A 341 13.38 -18.21 25.92
N ALA A 342 14.16 -19.18 26.39
CA ALA A 342 14.46 -19.32 27.81
C ALA A 342 15.12 -18.03 28.35
N ALA A 343 14.69 -17.54 29.50
CA ALA A 343 15.17 -16.28 30.07
C ALA A 343 16.71 -16.20 30.25
N SER A 344 17.39 -17.35 30.32
CA SER A 344 18.85 -17.50 30.42
C SER A 344 19.58 -17.40 29.07
N HIS A 345 18.89 -17.55 27.93
CA HIS A 345 19.52 -17.53 26.61
C HIS A 345 19.58 -16.10 26.05
N ARG A 346 20.60 -15.35 26.48
CA ARG A 346 20.80 -13.94 26.05
C ARG A 346 22.19 -13.71 25.44
N PRO A 347 22.46 -14.24 24.24
CA PRO A 347 23.80 -14.20 23.66
C PRO A 347 24.24 -12.83 23.13
N LEU A 348 23.34 -11.84 23.04
CA LEU A 348 23.65 -10.48 22.59
C LEU A 348 23.79 -9.48 23.76
N VAL A 349 23.85 -9.94 25.01
CA VAL A 349 24.07 -9.08 26.17
C VAL A 349 25.36 -8.28 26.00
N GLY A 350 25.27 -6.97 26.27
CA GLY A 350 26.39 -6.04 26.13
C GLY A 350 26.60 -5.51 24.71
N ARG A 351 25.92 -6.07 23.69
CA ARG A 351 26.01 -5.62 22.31
C ARG A 351 24.96 -4.55 22.00
N HIS A 352 25.33 -3.57 21.17
CA HIS A 352 24.45 -2.56 20.60
C HIS A 352 24.09 -2.92 19.16
N VAL A 353 22.80 -3.08 18.88
CA VAL A 353 22.28 -3.32 17.53
C VAL A 353 21.49 -2.11 17.07
N LEU A 354 21.91 -1.51 15.96
CA LEU A 354 21.21 -0.45 15.25
C LEU A 354 20.36 -1.07 14.14
N VAL A 355 19.06 -0.80 14.12
CA VAL A 355 18.12 -1.28 13.11
C VAL A 355 17.43 -0.10 12.45
N THR A 356 17.34 -0.05 11.12
CA THR A 356 16.45 0.88 10.41
C THR A 356 15.20 0.16 9.94
N ALA A 357 14.01 0.78 10.00
CA ALA A 357 12.78 0.15 9.52
C ALA A 357 11.81 1.16 8.89
N GLY A 358 10.87 0.65 8.08
CA GLY A 358 9.81 1.46 7.48
C GLY A 358 10.19 2.11 6.14
N PRO A 359 9.27 2.87 5.53
CA PRO A 359 9.51 3.68 4.34
C PRO A 359 10.17 5.01 4.71
N THR A 360 10.71 5.75 3.74
CA THR A 360 10.99 7.19 3.90
C THR A 360 10.00 8.00 3.05
N TRP A 361 9.64 9.20 3.54
CA TRP A 361 8.75 10.14 2.88
C TRP A 361 9.55 11.38 2.45
N GLU A 362 9.75 11.52 1.14
CA GLU A 362 10.51 12.64 0.57
C GLU A 362 9.55 13.76 0.17
N ALA A 363 9.43 14.78 1.02
CA ALA A 363 8.46 15.85 0.87
C ALA A 363 8.69 16.67 -0.42
N ILE A 364 7.61 16.81 -1.20
CA ILE A 364 7.54 17.68 -2.39
C ILE A 364 7.09 19.09 -1.96
N ASP A 365 6.06 19.14 -1.11
CA ASP A 365 5.47 20.32 -0.51
C ASP A 365 4.88 19.90 0.87
N PRO A 366 4.23 20.78 1.66
CA PRO A 366 3.72 20.40 2.99
C PRO A 366 2.62 19.32 2.97
N VAL A 367 2.11 18.94 1.79
CA VAL A 367 0.96 18.03 1.64
C VAL A 367 1.32 16.76 0.89
N ARG A 368 2.38 16.79 0.06
CA ARG A 368 2.75 15.70 -0.85
C ARG A 368 4.17 15.24 -0.60
N TYR A 369 4.39 13.95 -0.76
CA TYR A 369 5.69 13.31 -0.64
C TYR A 369 5.83 12.15 -1.63
N ILE A 370 7.07 11.73 -1.88
CA ILE A 370 7.41 10.48 -2.55
C ILE A 370 7.70 9.43 -1.49
N ALA A 371 7.11 8.25 -1.60
CA ALA A 371 7.34 7.14 -0.67
C ALA A 371 7.29 5.79 -1.37
N ASN A 372 7.73 4.76 -0.66
CA ASN A 372 7.59 3.36 -1.06
C ASN A 372 6.55 2.64 -0.17
N ARG A 373 6.19 1.40 -0.55
CA ARG A 373 5.12 0.61 0.08
C ARG A 373 5.58 -0.22 1.28
N SER A 374 6.74 0.07 1.87
CA SER A 374 7.24 -0.71 2.99
C SER A 374 6.31 -0.60 4.20
N SER A 375 5.95 -1.75 4.78
CA SER A 375 5.15 -1.80 6.02
C SER A 375 6.01 -1.64 7.28
N GLY A 376 7.34 -1.72 7.18
CA GLY A 376 8.25 -1.72 8.33
C GLY A 376 8.25 -2.99 9.19
N LYS A 377 7.26 -3.89 9.03
CA LYS A 377 7.07 -5.11 9.85
C LYS A 377 8.35 -5.94 10.04
N GLN A 378 9.12 -6.18 8.96
CA GLN A 378 10.33 -7.01 9.04
C GLN A 378 11.40 -6.37 9.94
N GLY A 379 11.62 -5.05 9.86
CA GLY A 379 12.59 -4.36 10.69
C GLY A 379 12.18 -4.30 12.15
N PHE A 380 10.89 -4.12 12.43
CA PHE A 380 10.36 -4.20 13.80
C PHE A 380 10.50 -5.60 14.39
N ALA A 381 10.23 -6.65 13.60
CA ALA A 381 10.43 -8.03 14.03
C ALA A 381 11.91 -8.34 14.34
N ILE A 382 12.85 -7.85 13.51
CA ILE A 382 14.28 -8.00 13.75
C ILE A 382 14.69 -7.26 15.03
N ALA A 383 14.24 -6.01 15.22
CA ALA A 383 14.51 -5.25 16.42
C ALA A 383 14.00 -5.95 17.69
N ALA A 384 12.80 -6.55 17.64
CA ALA A 384 12.27 -7.37 18.72
C ALA A 384 13.13 -8.62 18.98
N ALA A 385 13.54 -9.33 17.93
CA ALA A 385 14.33 -10.57 18.04
C ALA A 385 15.71 -10.31 18.68
N VAL A 386 16.43 -9.29 18.23
CA VAL A 386 17.74 -8.97 18.82
C VAL A 386 17.62 -8.45 20.25
N ALA A 387 16.54 -7.72 20.58
CA ALA A 387 16.25 -7.30 21.96
C ALA A 387 15.96 -8.51 22.86
N ALA A 388 15.18 -9.49 22.37
CA ALA A 388 14.89 -10.74 23.09
C ALA A 388 16.16 -11.55 23.40
N LEU A 389 17.15 -11.52 22.50
CA LEU A 389 18.48 -12.12 22.71
C LEU A 389 19.41 -11.27 23.61
N GLY A 390 18.92 -10.15 24.15
CA GLY A 390 19.62 -9.34 25.17
C GLY A 390 20.39 -8.13 24.64
N ALA A 391 20.28 -7.78 23.35
CA ALA A 391 20.94 -6.60 22.81
C ALA A 391 20.34 -5.30 23.35
N ARG A 392 21.16 -4.26 23.47
CA ARG A 392 20.67 -2.87 23.49
C ARG A 392 20.29 -2.51 22.06
N VAL A 393 19.06 -2.09 21.80
CA VAL A 393 18.59 -1.81 20.43
C VAL A 393 18.23 -0.34 20.24
N THR A 394 18.78 0.26 19.18
CA THR A 394 18.29 1.52 18.63
C THR A 394 17.55 1.23 17.32
N LEU A 395 16.26 1.55 17.25
CA LEU A 395 15.43 1.40 16.07
C LEU A 395 15.16 2.77 15.45
N VAL A 396 15.73 3.06 14.28
CA VAL A 396 15.41 4.26 13.50
C VAL A 396 14.27 3.93 12.55
N ALA A 397 13.08 4.44 12.83
CA ALA A 397 11.86 4.09 12.13
C ALA A 397 11.38 5.25 11.26
N GLY A 398 11.21 4.99 9.97
CA GLY A 398 10.43 5.85 9.08
C GLY A 398 8.93 5.80 9.40
N PRO A 399 8.07 6.53 8.67
CA PRO A 399 6.67 6.70 9.03
C PRO A 399 5.87 5.39 9.01
N VAL A 400 5.58 4.84 10.19
CA VAL A 400 4.75 3.64 10.41
C VAL A 400 4.00 3.70 11.76
N ALA A 401 2.81 3.08 11.80
CA ALA A 401 1.96 3.01 13.00
C ALA A 401 2.21 1.75 13.87
N LEU A 402 3.37 1.09 13.73
CA LEU A 402 3.69 -0.13 14.47
C LEU A 402 4.08 0.19 15.93
N LYS A 403 3.66 -0.66 16.88
CA LYS A 403 4.05 -0.55 18.30
C LYS A 403 5.56 -0.80 18.47
N THR A 404 6.21 0.00 19.30
CA THR A 404 7.63 -0.19 19.63
C THR A 404 7.81 -1.48 20.44
N PRO A 405 8.70 -2.41 20.03
CA PRO A 405 8.94 -3.63 20.80
C PRO A 405 9.54 -3.35 22.18
N ALA A 406 9.29 -4.25 23.14
CA ALA A 406 9.86 -4.14 24.48
C ALA A 406 11.41 -4.14 24.44
N GLY A 407 12.04 -3.29 25.25
CA GLY A 407 13.51 -3.17 25.31
C GLY A 407 14.15 -2.46 24.11
N VAL A 408 13.37 -1.91 23.18
CA VAL A 408 13.85 -1.18 22.00
C VAL A 408 13.68 0.33 22.18
N ARG A 409 14.75 1.10 21.91
CA ARG A 409 14.69 2.56 21.84
C ARG A 409 14.39 2.99 20.41
N ARG A 410 13.18 3.48 20.15
CA ARG A 410 12.76 3.98 18.84
C ARG A 410 13.13 5.46 18.64
N VAL A 411 13.55 5.81 17.43
CA VAL A 411 13.75 7.18 16.92
C VAL A 411 12.94 7.31 15.64
N ASP A 412 11.94 8.19 15.65
CA ASP A 412 11.10 8.45 14.49
C ASP A 412 11.75 9.47 13.55
N VAL A 413 11.69 9.18 12.25
CA VAL A 413 12.22 10.01 11.16
C VAL A 413 11.23 10.02 10.01
N GLU A 414 11.29 11.04 9.16
CA GLU A 414 10.42 11.12 7.98
C GLU A 414 11.19 10.82 6.70
N SER A 415 12.29 11.54 6.44
CA SER A 415 13.04 11.46 5.19
C SER A 415 14.27 10.54 5.27
N ALA A 416 14.82 10.19 4.10
CA ALA A 416 16.10 9.50 4.01
C ALA A 416 17.26 10.27 4.65
N ARG A 417 17.22 11.61 4.63
CA ARG A 417 18.23 12.47 5.28
C ARG A 417 18.12 12.42 6.79
N ASP A 418 16.91 12.52 7.33
CA ASP A 418 16.66 12.38 8.77
C ASP A 418 17.11 11.00 9.26
N MET A 419 16.79 9.96 8.48
CA MET A 419 17.23 8.59 8.78
C MET A 419 18.75 8.46 8.78
N ALA A 420 19.43 9.05 7.78
CA ALA A 420 20.89 9.04 7.70
C ALA A 420 21.52 9.74 8.91
N GLU A 421 20.97 10.89 9.32
CA GLU A 421 21.43 11.62 10.49
C GLU A 421 21.19 10.85 11.79
N ALA A 422 20.00 10.29 11.98
CA ALA A 422 19.67 9.48 13.15
C ALA A 422 20.58 8.25 13.26
N VAL A 423 20.88 7.59 12.14
CA VAL A 423 21.86 6.49 12.06
C VAL A 423 23.26 6.97 12.47
N ARG A 424 23.72 8.11 11.93
CA ARG A 424 25.03 8.70 12.28
C ARG A 424 25.16 9.02 13.77
N ARG A 425 24.08 9.53 14.39
CA ARG A 425 24.01 9.84 15.82
C ARG A 425 23.94 8.58 16.69
N ALA A 426 23.36 7.49 16.18
CA ALA A 426 23.25 6.23 16.89
C ALA A 426 24.57 5.44 16.92
N LEU A 427 25.48 5.66 15.98
CA LEU A 427 26.81 5.05 16.00
C LEU A 427 27.66 5.58 17.19
N PRO A 428 28.55 4.77 17.78
CA PRO A 428 28.92 3.40 17.37
C PRO A 428 27.90 2.32 17.77
N ALA A 429 27.84 1.25 16.97
CA ALA A 429 27.08 0.05 17.22
C ALA A 429 27.92 -1.19 16.87
N ASP A 430 27.67 -2.32 17.51
CA ASP A 430 28.32 -3.59 17.17
C ASP A 430 27.75 -4.16 15.86
N VAL A 431 26.45 -3.96 15.63
CA VAL A 431 25.73 -4.43 14.45
C VAL A 431 24.87 -3.31 13.87
N ALA A 432 24.86 -3.18 12.55
CA ALA A 432 23.90 -2.37 11.80
C ALA A 432 23.05 -3.26 10.88
N VAL A 433 21.73 -3.23 11.07
CA VAL A 433 20.75 -3.88 10.19
C VAL A 433 19.97 -2.82 9.42
N MET A 434 20.36 -2.62 8.15
CA MET A 434 19.79 -1.62 7.25
C MET A 434 18.65 -2.24 6.43
N VAL A 435 17.47 -2.34 7.05
CA VAL A 435 16.27 -2.98 6.46
C VAL A 435 15.18 -1.98 6.07
N ALA A 436 15.30 -0.70 6.43
CA ALA A 436 14.41 0.33 5.94
C ALA A 436 14.40 0.40 4.40
N ALA A 437 13.22 0.65 3.84
CA ALA A 437 13.09 0.97 2.43
C ALA A 437 13.34 2.47 2.29
N VAL A 438 14.59 2.84 2.04
CA VAL A 438 15.02 4.23 1.84
C VAL A 438 14.76 4.61 0.39
N ALA A 439 14.14 5.76 0.14
CA ALA A 439 13.95 6.27 -1.21
C ALA A 439 15.29 6.67 -1.85
N ASP A 440 15.58 6.17 -3.06
CA ASP A 440 16.81 6.49 -3.79
C ASP A 440 16.86 7.96 -4.25
N TRP A 441 15.69 8.57 -4.46
CA TRP A 441 15.54 9.93 -5.00
C TRP A 441 14.66 10.78 -4.10
N ARG A 442 14.98 12.07 -4.00
CA ARG A 442 14.14 13.09 -3.37
C ARG A 442 13.91 14.27 -4.32
N PRO A 443 12.87 15.10 -4.07
CA PRO A 443 12.75 16.41 -4.71
C PRO A 443 14.01 17.26 -4.48
N LYS A 444 14.52 17.88 -5.55
CA LYS A 444 15.67 18.78 -5.49
C LYS A 444 15.36 20.05 -4.70
N GLU A 445 14.13 20.53 -4.82
CA GLU A 445 13.63 21.71 -4.12
C GLU A 445 12.42 21.32 -3.27
N TYR A 446 12.43 21.70 -2.00
CA TYR A 446 11.23 21.70 -1.17
C TYR A 446 10.53 23.05 -1.32
N ARG A 447 9.22 23.05 -1.55
CA ARG A 447 8.41 24.27 -1.60
C ARG A 447 7.58 24.35 -0.33
N GLY A 448 7.81 25.37 0.50
CA GLY A 448 7.06 25.59 1.74
C GLY A 448 5.58 25.93 1.55
N GLU A 449 5.14 26.14 0.31
CA GLU A 449 3.74 26.27 -0.05
C GLU A 449 3.32 25.13 -0.99
N LYS A 450 2.09 24.66 -0.81
CA LYS A 450 1.46 23.68 -1.71
C LYS A 450 1.56 24.16 -3.16
N ILE A 451 2.12 23.32 -4.03
CA ILE A 451 2.30 23.68 -5.43
C ILE A 451 0.92 23.87 -6.09
N LYS A 452 0.60 25.13 -6.42
CA LYS A 452 -0.63 25.51 -7.10
C LYS A 452 -0.58 25.08 -8.57
N LYS A 453 -1.71 24.66 -9.13
CA LYS A 453 -1.83 24.41 -10.57
C LYS A 453 -1.56 25.72 -11.32
N ARG A 454 -0.57 25.74 -12.22
CA ARG A 454 -0.34 26.84 -13.16
C ARG A 454 -0.39 26.25 -14.57
N GLY A 455 -1.39 26.65 -15.36
CA GLY A 455 -1.60 26.14 -16.72
C GLY A 455 -2.09 24.68 -16.79
N ASP A 456 -2.15 24.14 -18.01
CA ASP A 456 -2.67 22.80 -18.31
C ASP A 456 -1.68 21.65 -18.05
N ALA A 457 -0.38 21.95 -17.89
CA ALA A 457 0.67 20.95 -17.72
C ALA A 457 1.11 20.82 -16.24
N PRO A 458 1.33 19.59 -15.73
CA PRO A 458 1.86 19.39 -14.39
C PRO A 458 3.28 19.96 -14.28
N PRO A 459 3.65 20.58 -13.14
CA PRO A 459 4.99 21.09 -12.92
C PRO A 459 6.00 19.94 -12.91
N ALA A 460 7.13 20.13 -13.60
CA ALA A 460 8.22 19.16 -13.58
C ALA A 460 8.81 19.06 -12.17
N LEU A 461 8.90 17.84 -11.63
CA LEU A 461 9.54 17.57 -10.35
C LEU A 461 10.98 17.16 -10.61
N MET A 462 11.92 18.06 -10.37
CA MET A 462 13.35 17.74 -10.44
C MET A 462 13.74 16.88 -9.24
N LEU A 463 14.41 15.75 -9.50
CA LEU A 463 14.88 14.84 -8.47
C LEU A 463 16.40 14.91 -8.30
N THR A 464 16.87 14.57 -7.11
CA THR A 464 18.28 14.42 -6.76
C THR A 464 18.44 13.19 -5.88
N GLU A 465 19.61 12.54 -5.93
CA GLU A 465 19.86 11.30 -5.20
C GLU A 465 19.92 11.53 -3.69
N ASN A 466 19.37 10.58 -2.94
CA ASN A 466 19.46 10.50 -1.49
C ASN A 466 20.78 9.88 -1.00
N PRO A 467 21.18 10.18 0.25
CA PRO A 467 22.36 9.57 0.83
C PRO A 467 22.17 8.06 0.95
N ASP A 468 23.18 7.30 0.54
CA ASP A 468 23.18 5.85 0.65
C ASP A 468 23.64 5.41 2.05
N ILE A 469 22.66 5.28 2.95
CA ILE A 469 22.89 4.97 4.36
C ILE A 469 23.72 3.70 4.55
N LEU A 470 23.45 2.65 3.76
CA LEU A 470 24.17 1.38 3.87
C LEU A 470 25.65 1.54 3.51
N THR A 471 25.95 2.18 2.38
CA THR A 471 27.33 2.43 1.96
C THR A 471 28.05 3.34 2.95
N ASN A 472 27.38 4.39 3.45
CA ASN A 472 27.96 5.33 4.40
C ASN A 472 28.30 4.66 5.75
N VAL A 473 27.44 3.76 6.24
CA VAL A 473 27.72 2.98 7.46
C VAL A 473 28.84 1.98 7.21
N ALA A 474 28.83 1.29 6.06
CA ALA A 474 29.82 0.27 5.70
C ALA A 474 31.23 0.84 5.47
N GLY A 475 31.33 2.08 4.97
CA GLY A 475 32.59 2.78 4.69
C GLY A 475 33.03 3.77 5.77
N GLY A 476 32.23 3.98 6.82
CA GLY A 476 32.49 5.00 7.84
C GLY A 476 33.58 4.62 8.85
N THR A 477 34.20 5.60 9.50
CA THR A 477 35.23 5.38 10.54
C THR A 477 34.71 4.69 11.80
N ARG A 478 33.40 4.78 12.06
CA ARG A 478 32.70 4.10 13.16
C ARG A 478 31.89 2.90 12.67
N ARG A 479 32.40 2.21 11.63
CA ARG A 479 31.76 1.04 11.03
C ARG A 479 31.49 -0.04 12.09
N PRO A 480 30.27 -0.57 12.19
CA PRO A 480 29.97 -1.74 13.01
C PRO A 480 30.78 -2.96 12.60
N ALA A 481 30.98 -3.89 13.54
CA ALA A 481 31.64 -5.17 13.26
C ALA A 481 30.86 -5.98 12.22
N LEU A 482 29.53 -5.90 12.26
CA LEU A 482 28.64 -6.54 11.30
C LEU A 482 27.66 -5.53 10.67
N VAL A 483 27.72 -5.39 9.35
CA VAL A 483 26.83 -4.53 8.55
C VAL A 483 25.98 -5.39 7.61
N ILE A 484 24.66 -5.36 7.84
CA ILE A 484 23.66 -6.16 7.12
C ILE A 484 22.78 -5.22 6.30
N GLY A 485 22.71 -5.45 5.00
CA GLY A 485 21.77 -4.76 4.10
C GLY A 485 20.64 -5.67 3.65
N PHE A 486 19.55 -5.07 3.17
CA PHE A 486 18.44 -5.79 2.56
C PHE A 486 18.29 -5.49 1.06
N ALA A 487 17.75 -6.47 0.33
CA ALA A 487 17.39 -6.34 -1.07
C ALA A 487 16.01 -6.95 -1.31
N ALA A 488 15.21 -6.26 -2.12
CA ALA A 488 13.97 -6.77 -2.68
C ALA A 488 14.21 -6.89 -4.18
N GLU A 489 14.18 -8.10 -4.71
CA GLU A 489 14.49 -8.39 -6.12
C GLU A 489 13.32 -9.17 -6.73
N THR A 490 12.93 -8.85 -7.97
CA THR A 490 11.89 -9.60 -8.70
C THR A 490 12.47 -10.72 -9.54
N ASP A 491 13.73 -10.60 -9.95
CA ASP A 491 14.41 -11.52 -10.85
C ASP A 491 15.89 -11.63 -10.47
N ASN A 492 16.52 -12.78 -10.72
CA ASN A 492 17.96 -13.00 -10.49
C ASN A 492 18.43 -12.62 -9.07
N VAL A 493 17.59 -12.90 -8.07
CA VAL A 493 17.76 -12.53 -6.65
C VAL A 493 19.19 -12.77 -6.15
N LEU A 494 19.76 -13.94 -6.47
CA LEU A 494 21.08 -14.34 -5.97
C LEU A 494 22.22 -13.49 -6.56
N GLU A 495 22.24 -13.29 -7.87
CA GLU A 495 23.31 -12.55 -8.55
C GLU A 495 23.24 -11.06 -8.19
N ASN A 496 22.03 -10.50 -8.11
CA ASN A 496 21.83 -9.11 -7.67
C ASN A 496 22.28 -8.93 -6.21
N ALA A 497 21.96 -9.87 -5.32
CA ALA A 497 22.39 -9.83 -3.93
C ALA A 497 23.93 -9.89 -3.78
N LYS A 498 24.61 -10.78 -4.53
CA LYS A 498 26.09 -10.85 -4.57
C LYS A 498 26.71 -9.54 -5.05
N ALA A 499 26.17 -8.99 -6.14
CA ALA A 499 26.65 -7.72 -6.70
C ALA A 499 26.42 -6.56 -5.72
N LYS A 500 25.25 -6.51 -5.06
CA LYS A 500 24.91 -5.48 -4.07
C LYS A 500 25.80 -5.55 -2.84
N ARG A 501 26.10 -6.76 -2.33
CA ARG A 501 27.00 -6.97 -1.18
C ARG A 501 28.36 -6.34 -1.44
N LYS A 502 28.98 -6.70 -2.58
CA LYS A 502 30.29 -6.16 -2.99
C LYS A 502 30.25 -4.65 -3.21
N ARG A 503 29.24 -4.15 -3.93
CA ARG A 503 29.12 -2.73 -4.29
C ARG A 503 28.88 -1.82 -3.09
N LYS A 504 28.14 -2.29 -2.08
CA LYS A 504 27.78 -1.53 -0.87
C LYS A 504 28.71 -1.81 0.31
N SER A 505 29.74 -2.65 0.12
CA SER A 505 30.68 -3.08 1.17
C SER A 505 30.01 -3.66 2.42
N ALA A 506 28.82 -4.25 2.26
CA ALA A 506 28.08 -4.89 3.34
C ALA A 506 28.66 -6.29 3.62
N ASP A 507 28.60 -6.73 4.87
CA ASP A 507 29.03 -8.08 5.23
C ASP A 507 28.01 -9.08 4.70
N TRP A 508 26.72 -8.82 4.98
CA TRP A 508 25.59 -9.63 4.53
C TRP A 508 24.59 -8.82 3.70
N ILE A 509 24.02 -9.45 2.68
CA ILE A 509 22.78 -8.99 2.03
C ILE A 509 21.70 -10.05 2.21
N VAL A 510 20.61 -9.65 2.88
CA VAL A 510 19.39 -10.45 2.98
C VAL A 510 18.48 -10.07 1.83
N ALA A 511 18.32 -10.97 0.87
CA ALA A 511 17.55 -10.75 -0.34
C ALA A 511 16.23 -11.52 -0.28
N ASN A 512 15.15 -10.82 -0.61
CA ASN A 512 13.80 -11.38 -0.64
C ASN A 512 13.30 -11.34 -2.09
N ASP A 513 12.65 -12.42 -2.52
CA ASP A 513 11.95 -12.44 -3.79
C ASP A 513 10.60 -11.71 -3.65
N VAL A 514 10.43 -10.61 -4.38
CA VAL A 514 9.21 -9.78 -4.35
C VAL A 514 8.40 -9.86 -5.64
N SER A 515 8.62 -10.88 -6.47
CA SER A 515 7.85 -11.14 -7.70
C SER A 515 6.37 -11.54 -7.46
N GLY A 516 5.96 -11.75 -6.19
CA GLY A 516 4.58 -11.98 -5.75
C GLY A 516 4.04 -10.95 -4.74
N ASP A 517 2.97 -11.28 -4.00
CA ASP A 517 2.27 -10.38 -3.05
C ASP A 517 3.02 -10.20 -1.69
N VAL A 518 4.35 -10.04 -1.76
CA VAL A 518 5.27 -10.13 -0.60
C VAL A 518 5.54 -8.76 0.04
N MET A 519 5.16 -7.66 -0.62
CA MET A 519 5.27 -6.28 -0.09
C MET A 519 4.17 -5.98 0.94
N GLY A 520 4.11 -6.78 2.00
CA GLY A 520 3.10 -6.67 3.07
C GLY A 520 2.79 -7.98 3.78
N GLY A 521 2.89 -9.13 3.10
CA GLY A 521 2.54 -10.46 3.60
C GLY A 521 3.33 -10.91 4.83
N ASP A 522 2.78 -11.83 5.62
CA ASP A 522 3.37 -12.24 6.91
C ASP A 522 4.39 -13.39 6.79
N ARG A 523 4.55 -13.98 5.59
CA ARG A 523 5.55 -15.00 5.28
C ARG A 523 6.58 -14.50 4.27
N ASN A 524 7.81 -14.98 4.38
CA ASN A 524 8.91 -14.56 3.52
C ASN A 524 9.91 -15.72 3.33
N ARG A 525 10.38 -15.89 2.10
CA ARG A 525 11.55 -16.72 1.78
C ARG A 525 12.72 -15.77 1.58
N VAL A 526 13.82 -15.98 2.32
CA VAL A 526 14.95 -15.06 2.29
C VAL A 526 16.25 -15.79 1.98
N THR A 527 17.07 -15.16 1.15
CA THR A 527 18.41 -15.65 0.81
C THR A 527 19.43 -14.73 1.46
N ILE A 528 20.26 -15.28 2.35
CA ILE A 528 21.35 -14.56 3.00
C ILE A 528 22.61 -14.81 2.19
N VAL A 529 23.20 -13.73 1.67
CA VAL A 529 24.48 -13.77 0.95
C VAL A 529 25.54 -13.12 1.82
N SER A 530 26.53 -13.90 2.27
CA SER A 530 27.65 -13.46 3.11
C SER A 530 29.00 -13.64 2.41
N GLY A 531 30.10 -13.37 3.13
CA GLY A 531 31.46 -13.73 2.70
C GLY A 531 31.71 -15.23 2.66
N ASP A 532 31.09 -15.96 3.57
CA ASP A 532 31.33 -17.39 3.81
C ASP A 532 30.47 -18.30 2.94
N GLY A 533 29.39 -17.77 2.38
CA GLY A 533 28.53 -18.55 1.49
C GLY A 533 27.17 -17.93 1.24
N ILE A 534 26.27 -18.78 0.75
CA ILE A 534 24.87 -18.47 0.49
C ILE A 534 24.05 -19.42 1.34
N GLU A 535 23.09 -18.86 2.06
CA GLU A 535 22.14 -19.62 2.85
C GLU A 535 20.72 -19.23 2.42
N VAL A 536 19.85 -20.23 2.25
CA VAL A 536 18.45 -20.02 1.92
C VAL A 536 17.62 -20.39 3.13
N LEU A 537 16.81 -19.45 3.61
CA LEU A 537 15.76 -19.70 4.58
C LEU A 537 14.46 -19.92 3.82
N ASP A 538 13.88 -21.10 3.97
CA ASP A 538 12.59 -21.46 3.37
C ASP A 538 11.47 -20.53 3.84
N GLU A 539 10.34 -20.57 3.13
CA GLU A 539 9.23 -19.66 3.40
C GLU A 539 8.67 -19.82 4.83
N MET A 540 8.91 -18.82 5.66
CA MET A 540 8.53 -18.81 7.08
C MET A 540 7.97 -17.45 7.51
N PRO A 541 7.27 -17.36 8.65
CA PRO A 541 6.78 -16.09 9.16
C PRO A 541 7.89 -15.04 9.36
N LYS A 542 7.58 -13.75 9.21
CA LYS A 542 8.54 -12.65 9.40
C LYS A 542 9.24 -12.68 10.76
N SER A 543 8.54 -13.09 11.81
CA SER A 543 9.09 -13.29 13.16
C SER A 543 10.11 -14.44 13.20
N ALA A 544 9.84 -15.55 12.51
CA ALA A 544 10.77 -16.67 12.39
C ALA A 544 12.03 -16.27 11.60
N VAL A 545 11.87 -15.54 10.49
CA VAL A 545 13.01 -14.96 9.75
C VAL A 545 13.83 -14.04 10.65
N ALA A 546 13.16 -13.18 11.43
CA ALA A 546 13.82 -12.26 12.34
C ALA A 546 14.63 -12.99 13.42
N MET A 547 14.07 -14.04 14.03
CA MET A 547 14.79 -14.84 15.02
C MET A 547 15.97 -15.60 14.40
N ALA A 548 15.75 -16.25 13.26
CA ALA A 548 16.82 -16.93 12.52
C ALA A 548 17.99 -15.98 12.18
N LEU A 549 17.68 -14.75 11.77
CA LEU A 549 18.70 -13.73 11.53
C LEU A 549 19.39 -13.30 12.83
N ALA A 550 18.64 -13.08 13.91
CA ALA A 550 19.17 -12.68 15.21
C ALA A 550 20.12 -13.74 15.81
N GLU A 551 19.80 -15.03 15.68
CA GLU A 551 20.68 -16.13 16.10
C GLU A 551 21.99 -16.17 15.29
N ARG A 552 21.93 -15.91 13.98
CA ARG A 552 23.12 -15.80 13.13
C ARG A 552 23.97 -14.61 13.53
N ILE A 553 23.35 -13.46 13.81
CA ILE A 553 24.06 -12.28 14.35
C ILE A 553 24.76 -12.64 15.67
N ALA A 554 24.08 -13.35 16.56
CA ALA A 554 24.67 -13.80 17.82
C ALA A 554 25.84 -14.78 17.63
N ALA A 555 25.78 -15.64 16.61
CA ALA A 555 26.85 -16.59 16.31
C ALA A 555 28.17 -15.90 15.93
N VAL A 556 28.11 -14.76 15.20
CA VAL A 556 29.31 -13.96 14.86
C VAL A 556 30.12 -13.60 16.11
N PHE A 557 29.43 -13.22 17.19
CA PHE A 557 30.06 -12.78 18.43
C PHE A 557 30.39 -13.91 19.41
N ARG A 558 29.90 -15.13 19.18
CA ARG A 558 30.34 -16.32 19.94
C ARG A 558 31.69 -16.83 19.45
N VAL A 559 31.98 -16.69 18.15
CA VAL A 559 33.26 -17.09 17.56
C VAL A 559 34.40 -16.21 18.09
N GLU A 560 34.18 -14.89 18.22
CA GLU A 560 35.15 -13.95 18.82
C GLU A 560 35.50 -14.23 20.29
N ALA A 561 34.64 -14.93 21.05
CA ALA A 561 34.88 -15.23 22.46
C ALA A 561 35.58 -16.59 22.69
N ALA A 562 35.71 -17.39 21.63
CA ALA A 562 36.35 -18.70 21.64
C ALA A 562 37.76 -18.70 21.02
N GLU A 563 38.12 -17.62 20.33
CA GLU A 563 39.50 -17.25 19.92
C GLU A 563 40.12 -16.32 20.96
#